data_AF-A0A7X0C4E6-F1
#
_entry.id   AF-A0A7X0C4E6-F1
#
_cell.length_a   1.000
_cell.length_b   1.000
_cell.length_c   1.000
_cell.angle_alpha   90.00
_cell.angle_beta   90.00
_cell.angle_gamma   90.00
#
_symmetry.space_group_name_H-M   'P 1'
#
loop_
_entity.id
_entity.type
_entity.pdbx_description
1 polymer ?
#
loop_
_entity_poly.entity_id
_entity_poly.type
_entity_poly.pdbx_seq_one_letter_code
_entity_poly.pdbx_strand_id
1 'polypeptide(L)'
;MTGAPETWERLARSLRGDLPGRWTLRGPGSHPFLVREPVAWTIAWVGHRRRGSHGTLSAGVLPLVEPFTGWHLEYGTVMDDVVGGPRTLDLDSPEALGVARAFVLGHALEILGHWSLERIAETAEARFAARPDDPRGSGWTVLPGCRVVLATGSPEEAARRLAGPDPEDREYYGGLANAWRAGGREAALRFLRRHRDDVLRGEQVDRARS
;
A
#
# COMPACT_ATOMS: atom_id res chain seq x y z
N MET A 1 31.77 9.18 -2.74
CA MET A 1 30.52 9.28 -1.96
C MET A 1 29.46 8.46 -2.67
N THR A 2 29.27 7.20 -2.28
CA THR A 2 28.09 6.43 -2.68
C THR A 2 26.85 7.12 -2.14
N GLY A 3 25.86 7.34 -2.98
CA GLY A 3 24.65 8.08 -2.60
C GLY A 3 23.79 7.25 -1.64
N ALA A 4 23.11 7.90 -0.69
CA ALA A 4 22.19 7.22 0.22
C ALA A 4 21.14 6.28 -0.46
N PRO A 5 20.66 6.54 -1.70
CA PRO A 5 19.84 5.58 -2.42
C PRO A 5 20.54 4.21 -2.59
N GLU A 6 21.83 4.20 -2.93
CA GLU A 6 22.61 2.96 -3.10
C GLU A 6 22.77 2.21 -1.78
N THR A 7 22.91 2.94 -0.66
CA THR A 7 23.04 2.35 0.68
C THR A 7 21.73 1.67 1.11
N TRP A 8 20.58 2.32 0.92
CA TRP A 8 19.29 1.69 1.19
C TRP A 8 19.06 0.48 0.28
N GLU A 9 19.34 0.58 -1.02
CA GLU A 9 19.18 -0.56 -1.94
C GLU A 9 19.99 -1.78 -1.49
N ARG A 10 21.23 -1.57 -1.05
CA ARG A 10 22.08 -2.65 -0.51
C ARG A 10 21.49 -3.26 0.76
N LEU A 11 21.00 -2.44 1.67
CA LEU A 11 20.37 -2.89 2.90
C LEU A 11 19.08 -3.67 2.59
N ALA A 12 18.24 -3.16 1.70
CA ALA A 12 17.02 -3.79 1.24
C ALA A 12 17.27 -5.14 0.54
N ARG A 13 18.30 -5.23 -0.31
CA ARG A 13 18.72 -6.50 -0.92
C ARG A 13 19.16 -7.54 0.11
N SER A 14 19.76 -7.09 1.21
CA SER A 14 20.17 -7.96 2.32
C SER A 14 18.95 -8.43 3.11
N LEU A 15 18.05 -7.51 3.50
CA LEU A 15 16.77 -7.84 4.16
C LEU A 15 15.92 -8.83 3.37
N ARG A 16 15.88 -8.67 2.04
CA ARG A 16 15.15 -9.56 1.13
C ARG A 16 15.52 -11.04 1.32
N GLY A 17 16.76 -11.35 1.67
CA GLY A 17 17.21 -12.73 1.90
C GLY A 17 16.61 -13.38 3.13
N ASP A 18 16.18 -12.57 4.11
CA ASP A 18 15.64 -13.04 5.39
C ASP A 18 14.11 -13.00 5.45
N LEU A 19 13.47 -12.33 4.48
CA LEU A 19 12.03 -12.14 4.43
C LEU A 19 11.28 -13.39 3.95
N PRO A 20 10.13 -13.74 4.56
CA PRO A 20 9.33 -14.89 4.12
C PRO A 20 8.64 -14.60 2.78
N GLY A 21 8.61 -15.62 1.91
CA GLY A 21 8.03 -15.51 0.57
C GLY A 21 8.94 -14.80 -0.42
N ARG A 22 8.37 -14.28 -1.51
CA ARG A 22 9.13 -13.56 -2.54
C ARG A 22 9.01 -12.06 -2.33
N TRP A 23 10.14 -11.39 -2.22
CA TRP A 23 10.21 -9.93 -2.15
C TRP A 23 11.08 -9.39 -3.27
N THR A 24 10.72 -8.23 -3.81
CA THR A 24 11.45 -7.59 -4.91
C THR A 24 11.62 -6.12 -4.61
N LEU A 25 12.74 -5.56 -5.06
CA LEU A 25 12.99 -4.13 -4.94
C LEU A 25 12.35 -3.42 -6.13
N ARG A 26 11.40 -2.53 -5.88
CA ARG A 26 10.54 -1.84 -6.86
C ARG A 26 10.55 -0.32 -6.64
N GLY A 27 9.93 0.43 -7.53
CA GLY A 27 9.82 1.89 -7.42
C GLY A 27 10.94 2.65 -8.13
N PRO A 28 10.81 3.99 -8.24
CA PRO A 28 11.81 4.82 -8.90
C PRO A 28 13.14 4.79 -8.12
N GLY A 29 14.26 4.78 -8.84
CA GLY A 29 15.61 4.55 -8.26
C GLY A 29 16.06 5.53 -7.18
N SER A 30 15.34 6.64 -6.95
CA SER A 30 15.62 7.55 -5.83
C SER A 30 15.02 7.06 -4.49
N HIS A 31 13.98 6.23 -4.53
CA HIS A 31 13.25 5.75 -3.34
C HIS A 31 12.66 4.35 -3.58
N PRO A 32 13.51 3.30 -3.69
CA PRO A 32 13.01 1.97 -3.93
C PRO A 32 12.31 1.39 -2.69
N PHE A 33 11.32 0.54 -2.91
CA PHE A 33 10.55 -0.18 -1.89
C PHE A 33 10.77 -1.69 -2.06
N LEU A 34 10.89 -2.43 -0.95
CA LEU A 34 10.72 -3.88 -0.98
C LEU A 34 9.24 -4.19 -1.07
N VAL A 35 8.81 -4.86 -2.13
CA VAL A 35 7.43 -5.25 -2.39
C VAL A 35 7.31 -6.77 -2.36
N ARG A 36 6.32 -7.27 -1.62
CA ARG A 36 5.97 -8.70 -1.56
C ARG A 36 5.25 -9.12 -2.83
N GLU A 37 5.68 -10.25 -3.38
CA GLU A 37 5.19 -10.84 -4.63
C GLU A 37 4.52 -12.20 -4.36
N PRO A 38 3.50 -12.61 -5.15
CA PRO A 38 2.90 -11.84 -6.25
C PRO A 38 1.99 -10.72 -5.74
N VAL A 39 1.99 -9.58 -6.43
CA VAL A 39 1.02 -8.51 -6.18
C VAL A 39 -0.37 -8.92 -6.69
N ALA A 40 -1.37 -8.84 -5.82
CA ALA A 40 -2.77 -9.13 -6.14
C ALA A 40 -3.60 -7.84 -6.02
N TRP A 41 -4.58 -7.80 -5.11
CA TRP A 41 -5.38 -6.60 -4.82
C TRP A 41 -4.80 -5.74 -3.69
N THR A 42 -3.67 -6.16 -3.14
CA THR A 42 -2.93 -5.48 -2.09
C THR A 42 -1.43 -5.59 -2.35
N ILE A 43 -0.68 -4.54 -2.01
CA ILE A 43 0.79 -4.52 -2.02
C ILE A 43 1.27 -4.48 -0.57
N ALA A 44 1.97 -5.51 -0.11
CA ALA A 44 2.75 -5.37 1.13
C ALA A 44 4.12 -4.80 0.77
N TRP A 45 4.54 -3.75 1.46
CA TRP A 45 5.77 -3.03 1.15
C TRP A 45 6.56 -2.65 2.40
N VAL A 46 7.87 -2.48 2.22
CA VAL A 46 8.81 -1.88 3.19
C VAL A 46 9.61 -0.81 2.47
N GLY A 47 9.65 0.38 3.05
CA GLY A 47 10.33 1.55 2.49
C GLY A 47 11.21 2.23 3.52
N HIS A 48 12.07 3.11 3.02
CA HIS A 48 12.87 4.01 3.83
C HIS A 48 12.60 5.44 3.39
N ARG A 49 12.17 6.30 4.32
CA ARG A 49 12.05 7.74 4.07
C ARG A 49 13.22 8.46 4.73
N ARG A 50 14.02 9.15 3.92
CA ARG A 50 15.18 9.91 4.39
C ARG A 50 14.78 11.27 4.94
N ARG A 51 15.45 11.71 6.01
CA ARG A 51 15.41 13.07 6.57
C ARG A 51 16.82 13.50 7.02
N GLY A 52 17.62 14.03 6.11
CA GLY A 52 19.01 14.41 6.38
C GLY A 52 19.94 13.19 6.41
N SER A 53 20.83 13.08 7.40
CA SER A 53 21.70 11.90 7.59
C SER A 53 20.96 10.67 8.11
N HIS A 54 19.77 10.85 8.69
CA HIS A 54 18.96 9.79 9.25
C HIS A 54 17.71 9.55 8.40
N GLY A 55 17.05 8.42 8.58
CA GLY A 55 15.71 8.19 8.06
C GLY A 55 14.90 7.25 8.92
N THR A 56 13.71 6.92 8.44
CA THR A 56 12.75 6.06 9.15
C THR A 56 12.33 4.96 8.21
N LEU A 57 12.32 3.72 8.70
CA LEU A 57 11.69 2.62 7.98
C LEU A 57 10.18 2.65 8.20
N SER A 58 9.48 2.32 7.15
CA SER A 58 8.03 2.21 7.10
C SER A 58 7.67 0.90 6.43
N ALA A 59 6.57 0.30 6.88
CA ALA A 59 6.01 -0.87 6.23
C ALA A 59 4.50 -0.75 6.21
N GLY A 60 3.86 -1.14 5.11
CA GLY A 60 2.41 -1.07 5.00
C GLY A 60 1.82 -2.04 3.99
N VAL A 61 0.51 -2.23 4.10
CA VAL A 61 -0.31 -2.86 3.07
C VAL A 61 -1.08 -1.78 2.35
N LEU A 62 -0.92 -1.72 1.03
CA LEU A 62 -1.62 -0.78 0.18
C LEU A 62 -2.70 -1.52 -0.62
N PRO A 63 -3.99 -1.22 -0.43
CA PRO A 63 -5.04 -1.74 -1.30
C PRO A 63 -4.97 -1.12 -2.70
N LEU A 64 -5.16 -1.93 -3.74
CA LEU A 64 -5.18 -1.49 -5.14
C LEU A 64 -6.61 -1.43 -5.70
N VAL A 65 -7.54 -1.07 -4.83
CA VAL A 65 -8.99 -1.02 -5.11
C VAL A 65 -9.55 0.39 -4.87
N GLU A 66 -8.68 1.39 -4.87
CA GLU A 66 -8.98 2.82 -4.78
C GLU A 66 -8.02 3.63 -5.68
N PRO A 67 -8.23 4.95 -5.87
CA PRO A 67 -7.27 5.81 -6.54
C PRO A 67 -5.91 5.74 -5.85
N PHE A 68 -4.84 5.48 -6.62
CA PHE A 68 -3.51 5.45 -6.06
C PHE A 68 -2.99 6.87 -5.88
N THR A 69 -2.87 7.30 -4.63
CA THR A 69 -2.39 8.64 -4.26
C THR A 69 -0.96 8.61 -3.69
N GLY A 70 -0.35 7.43 -3.63
CA GLY A 70 1.03 7.22 -3.19
C GLY A 70 1.18 6.11 -2.16
N TRP A 71 2.38 5.98 -1.62
CA TRP A 71 2.75 4.98 -0.60
C TRP A 71 2.37 5.49 0.80
N HIS A 72 1.10 5.33 1.20
CA HIS A 72 0.58 5.77 2.50
C HIS A 72 0.57 4.66 3.56
N LEU A 73 0.52 5.07 4.82
CA LEU A 73 0.69 4.23 6.01
C LEU A 73 -0.62 3.95 6.75
N GLU A 74 -1.75 3.96 6.05
CA GLU A 74 -3.04 3.71 6.69
C GLU A 74 -3.14 2.30 7.28
N TYR A 75 -2.61 1.30 6.58
CA TYR A 75 -2.56 -0.09 7.02
C TYR A 75 -1.12 -0.54 7.23
N GLY A 76 -0.40 0.17 8.09
CA GLY A 76 1.04 0.00 8.26
C GLY A 76 1.58 0.47 9.59
N THR A 77 2.90 0.60 9.63
CA THR A 77 3.68 1.02 10.79
C THR A 77 4.96 1.72 10.36
N VAL A 78 5.48 2.57 11.24
CA VAL A 78 6.80 3.20 11.17
C VAL A 78 7.67 2.75 12.34
N MET A 79 8.99 2.87 12.21
CA MET A 79 9.91 2.56 13.31
C MET A 79 9.56 3.28 14.62
N ASP A 80 9.02 4.50 14.53
CA ASP A 80 8.61 5.31 15.69
C ASP A 80 7.49 4.67 16.52
N ASP A 81 6.72 3.74 15.95
CA ASP A 81 5.63 3.04 16.65
C ASP A 81 6.17 1.93 17.56
N VAL A 82 7.43 1.49 17.38
CA VAL A 82 8.01 0.39 18.14
C VAL A 82 8.44 0.87 19.52
N VAL A 83 7.68 0.49 20.54
CA VAL A 83 7.98 0.82 21.94
C VAL A 83 9.36 0.29 22.34
N GLY A 84 10.25 1.18 22.76
CA GLY A 84 11.62 0.84 23.16
C GLY A 84 12.59 0.57 22.01
N GLY A 85 12.14 0.68 20.75
CA GLY A 85 12.98 0.53 19.57
C GLY A 85 13.68 1.83 19.13
N PRO A 86 14.64 1.76 18.19
CA PRO A 86 15.20 2.92 17.54
C PRO A 86 14.13 3.69 16.74
N ARG A 87 14.13 5.02 16.87
CA ARG A 87 13.22 5.92 16.13
C ARG A 87 13.71 6.25 14.72
N THR A 88 15.02 6.19 14.55
CA THR A 88 15.67 6.51 13.29
C THR A 88 16.66 5.41 12.92
N LEU A 89 16.96 5.36 11.63
CA LEU A 89 17.98 4.54 11.02
C LEU A 89 19.03 5.46 10.42
N ASP A 90 20.26 5.35 10.91
CA ASP A 90 21.44 5.86 10.20
C ASP A 90 21.90 4.78 9.23
N LEU A 91 21.84 5.08 7.93
CA LEU A 91 22.21 4.14 6.88
C LEU A 91 23.73 3.91 6.79
N ASP A 92 24.54 4.84 7.32
CA ASP A 92 25.99 4.77 7.30
C ASP A 92 26.56 4.03 8.53
N SER A 93 25.72 3.73 9.52
CA SER A 93 26.10 2.96 10.71
C SER A 93 26.30 1.47 10.38
N PRO A 94 27.33 0.81 10.96
CA PRO A 94 27.53 -0.63 10.81
C PRO A 94 26.38 -1.46 11.43
N GLU A 95 25.61 -0.89 12.35
CA GLU A 95 24.44 -1.51 12.98
C GLU A 95 23.15 -1.41 12.13
N ALA A 96 23.16 -0.63 11.04
CA ALA A 96 21.97 -0.31 10.25
C ALA A 96 21.17 -1.56 9.83
N LEU A 97 21.86 -2.61 9.37
CA LEU A 97 21.21 -3.86 8.96
C LEU A 97 20.55 -4.57 10.16
N GLY A 98 21.19 -4.56 11.33
CA GLY A 98 20.65 -5.15 12.55
C GLY A 98 19.37 -4.43 13.01
N VAL A 99 19.41 -3.10 13.02
CA VAL A 99 18.23 -2.26 13.34
C VAL A 99 17.10 -2.51 12.35
N ALA A 100 17.42 -2.52 11.05
CA ALA A 100 16.43 -2.75 10.02
C ALA A 100 15.81 -4.15 10.11
N ARG A 101 16.62 -5.19 10.38
CA ARG A 101 16.11 -6.55 10.62
C ARG A 101 15.19 -6.62 11.82
N ALA A 102 15.58 -6.00 12.94
CA ALA A 102 14.76 -6.00 14.14
C ALA A 102 13.40 -5.35 13.90
N PHE A 103 13.36 -4.21 13.21
CA PHE A 103 12.10 -3.58 12.81
C PHE A 103 11.29 -4.45 11.85
N VAL A 104 11.91 -4.89 10.75
CA VAL A 104 11.19 -5.56 9.67
C VAL A 104 10.72 -6.95 10.06
N LEU A 105 11.63 -7.80 10.55
CA LEU A 105 11.33 -9.19 10.87
C LEU A 105 10.59 -9.35 12.19
N GLY A 106 10.75 -8.39 13.11
CA GLY A 106 10.03 -8.36 14.38
C GLY A 106 8.65 -7.73 14.22
N HIS A 107 8.59 -6.40 14.14
CA HIS A 107 7.34 -5.65 14.23
C HIS A 107 6.59 -5.56 12.90
N ALA A 108 7.28 -5.19 11.82
CA ALA A 108 6.62 -4.87 10.56
C ALA A 108 5.89 -6.09 9.96
N LEU A 109 6.53 -7.27 9.92
CA LEU A 109 5.90 -8.48 9.38
C LEU A 109 4.62 -8.87 10.12
N GLU A 110 4.54 -8.64 11.43
CA GLU A 110 3.33 -8.88 12.21
C GLU A 110 2.20 -7.95 11.74
N ILE A 111 2.48 -6.65 11.64
CA ILE A 111 1.51 -5.66 11.13
C ILE A 111 1.09 -5.97 9.69
N LEU A 112 2.03 -6.34 8.83
CA LEU A 112 1.72 -6.71 7.44
C LEU A 112 0.91 -8.00 7.33
N GLY A 113 1.12 -8.95 8.25
CA GLY A 113 0.35 -10.18 8.32
C GLY A 113 -1.08 -9.97 8.83
N HIS A 114 -1.29 -8.92 9.62
CA HIS A 114 -2.60 -8.54 10.14
C HIS A 114 -3.55 -8.04 9.04
N TRP A 115 -3.04 -7.27 8.08
CA TRP A 115 -3.85 -6.58 7.08
C TRP A 115 -4.05 -7.43 5.82
N SER A 116 -5.14 -8.19 5.78
CA SER A 116 -5.69 -8.78 4.54
C SER A 116 -6.69 -7.84 3.86
N LEU A 117 -7.03 -8.10 2.59
CA LEU A 117 -8.06 -7.34 1.89
C LEU A 117 -9.42 -7.47 2.60
N GLU A 118 -9.75 -8.65 3.11
CA GLU A 118 -10.97 -8.92 3.87
C GLU A 118 -11.03 -8.06 5.12
N ARG A 119 -9.93 -7.99 5.88
CA ARG A 119 -9.87 -7.17 7.10
C ARG A 119 -9.95 -5.67 6.80
N ILE A 120 -9.29 -5.23 5.72
CA ILE A 120 -9.39 -3.85 5.22
C ILE A 120 -10.86 -3.55 4.87
N ALA A 121 -11.53 -4.45 4.15
CA ALA A 121 -12.93 -4.30 3.78
C ALA A 121 -13.86 -4.25 5.00
N GLU A 122 -13.71 -5.14 5.97
CA GLU A 122 -14.47 -5.13 7.22
C GLU A 122 -14.30 -3.82 7.99
N THR A 123 -13.06 -3.34 8.07
CA THR A 123 -12.73 -2.06 8.73
C THR A 123 -13.38 -0.89 7.99
N ALA A 124 -13.32 -0.87 6.66
CA ALA A 124 -13.93 0.15 5.82
C ALA A 124 -15.47 0.13 5.91
N GLU A 125 -16.10 -1.04 5.95
CA GLU A 125 -17.55 -1.17 6.17
C GLU A 125 -17.97 -0.59 7.53
N ALA A 126 -17.24 -0.94 8.60
CA ALA A 126 -17.52 -0.41 9.95
C ALA A 126 -17.37 1.12 10.01
N ARG A 127 -16.32 1.66 9.38
CA ARG A 127 -16.07 3.11 9.28
C ARG A 127 -17.15 3.82 8.47
N PHE A 128 -17.56 3.24 7.34
CA PHE A 128 -18.65 3.76 6.51
C PHE A 128 -19.96 3.79 7.29
N ALA A 129 -20.30 2.70 8.00
CA ALA A 129 -21.51 2.65 8.83
C ALA A 129 -21.50 3.71 9.95
N ALA A 130 -20.33 3.98 10.54
CA ALA A 130 -20.20 4.96 11.62
C ALA A 130 -20.18 6.41 11.13
N ARG A 131 -19.52 6.70 9.99
CA ARG A 131 -19.29 8.05 9.45
C ARG A 131 -19.37 8.08 7.92
N PRO A 132 -20.56 7.89 7.34
CA PRO A 132 -20.73 7.77 5.88
C PRO A 132 -20.51 9.08 5.12
N ASP A 133 -20.44 10.22 5.80
CA ASP A 133 -20.26 11.56 5.20
C ASP A 133 -18.81 12.09 5.34
N ASP A 134 -17.91 11.34 5.99
CA ASP A 134 -16.51 11.73 6.20
C ASP A 134 -15.54 10.68 5.62
N PRO A 135 -15.48 10.50 4.29
CA PRO A 135 -14.68 9.45 3.66
C PRO A 135 -13.20 9.49 4.00
N ARG A 136 -12.60 10.69 3.99
CA ARG A 136 -11.16 10.87 4.15
C ARG A 136 -10.74 10.89 5.62
N GLY A 137 -11.55 11.47 6.51
CA GLY A 137 -11.27 11.51 7.94
C GLY A 137 -11.53 10.18 8.64
N SER A 138 -12.37 9.32 8.07
CA SER A 138 -12.69 8.01 8.65
C SER A 138 -12.07 6.81 7.91
N GLY A 139 -11.49 6.97 6.72
CA GLY A 139 -10.67 5.95 6.06
C GLY A 139 -11.47 4.77 5.48
N TRP A 140 -12.60 5.05 4.82
CA TRP A 140 -13.37 4.03 4.10
C TRP A 140 -13.33 4.16 2.57
N THR A 141 -12.41 4.97 2.02
CA THR A 141 -12.25 5.22 0.57
C THR A 141 -12.11 3.94 -0.27
N VAL A 142 -11.46 2.90 0.29
CA VAL A 142 -11.28 1.57 -0.30
C VAL A 142 -12.57 0.77 -0.50
N LEU A 143 -13.65 1.16 0.16
CA LEU A 143 -14.85 0.34 0.32
C LEU A 143 -15.52 -0.06 -1.01
N PRO A 144 -15.73 0.84 -2.00
CA PRO A 144 -16.40 0.47 -3.24
C PRO A 144 -15.67 -0.66 -3.97
N GLY A 145 -14.35 -0.56 -4.07
CA GLY A 145 -13.54 -1.56 -4.73
C GLY A 145 -13.50 -2.89 -3.95
N CYS A 146 -13.42 -2.83 -2.62
CA CYS A 146 -13.51 -4.02 -1.76
C CYS A 146 -14.81 -4.79 -1.98
N ARG A 147 -15.96 -4.11 -2.01
CA ARG A 147 -17.28 -4.75 -2.23
C ARG A 147 -17.35 -5.53 -3.54
N VAL A 148 -16.75 -4.98 -4.60
CA VAL A 148 -16.69 -5.64 -5.92
C VAL A 148 -15.75 -6.84 -5.89
N VAL A 149 -14.53 -6.67 -5.37
CA VAL A 149 -13.51 -7.74 -5.36
C VAL A 149 -13.97 -8.92 -4.52
N LEU A 150 -14.43 -8.67 -3.30
CA LEU A 150 -14.87 -9.69 -2.35
C LEU A 150 -16.32 -10.18 -2.59
N ALA A 151 -17.01 -9.62 -3.58
CA ALA A 151 -18.40 -9.97 -3.91
C ALA A 151 -19.39 -9.74 -2.75
N THR A 152 -19.14 -8.75 -1.89
CA THR A 152 -19.96 -8.50 -0.70
C THR A 152 -21.10 -7.52 -0.93
N GLY A 153 -21.12 -6.78 -2.05
CA GLY A 153 -22.24 -5.88 -2.36
C GLY A 153 -22.02 -4.94 -3.54
N SER A 154 -22.97 -4.03 -3.73
CA SER A 154 -22.88 -2.96 -4.73
C SER A 154 -21.89 -1.87 -4.29
N PRO A 155 -21.02 -1.38 -5.19
CA PRO A 155 -20.12 -0.26 -4.91
C PRO A 155 -20.84 1.10 -4.93
N GLU A 156 -22.05 1.18 -5.48
CA GLU A 156 -22.61 2.44 -6.00
C GLU A 156 -22.82 3.52 -4.95
N GLU A 157 -23.30 3.16 -3.76
CA GLU A 157 -23.56 4.14 -2.71
C GLU A 157 -22.26 4.79 -2.24
N ALA A 158 -21.27 3.97 -1.87
CA ALA A 158 -19.98 4.43 -1.41
C ALA A 158 -19.23 5.17 -2.53
N ALA A 159 -19.24 4.65 -3.76
CA ALA A 159 -18.60 5.29 -4.92
C ALA A 159 -19.22 6.67 -5.22
N ARG A 160 -20.54 6.82 -5.11
CA ARG A 160 -21.20 8.11 -5.35
C ARG A 160 -20.83 9.16 -4.32
N ARG A 161 -20.70 8.77 -3.05
CA ARG A 161 -20.25 9.66 -1.97
C ARG A 161 -18.79 10.07 -2.14
N LEU A 162 -17.96 9.21 -2.72
CA LEU A 162 -16.54 9.45 -2.98
C LEU A 162 -16.27 10.20 -4.29
N ALA A 163 -17.18 10.14 -5.27
CA ALA A 163 -17.13 10.92 -6.49
C ALA A 163 -17.40 12.41 -6.18
N GLY A 164 -16.44 13.03 -5.52
CA GLY A 164 -16.49 14.42 -5.07
C GLY A 164 -16.16 15.44 -6.17
N PRO A 165 -15.74 16.65 -5.77
CA PRO A 165 -15.35 17.69 -6.73
C PRO A 165 -14.00 17.40 -7.40
N ASP A 166 -13.16 16.57 -6.77
CA ASP A 166 -11.86 16.19 -7.30
C ASP A 166 -11.98 15.39 -8.61
N PRO A 167 -11.30 15.81 -9.71
CA PRO A 167 -11.41 15.14 -11.00
C PRO A 167 -10.98 13.67 -10.98
N GLU A 168 -9.93 13.32 -10.23
CA GLU A 168 -9.39 11.96 -10.17
C GLU A 168 -10.34 11.05 -9.41
N ASP A 169 -10.87 11.51 -8.28
CA ASP A 169 -11.90 10.80 -7.53
C ASP A 169 -13.17 10.60 -8.40
N ARG A 170 -13.58 11.63 -9.15
CA ARG A 170 -14.76 11.56 -10.02
C ARG A 170 -14.56 10.57 -11.16
N GLU A 171 -13.39 10.59 -11.81
CA GLU A 171 -13.07 9.67 -12.89
C GLU A 171 -13.05 8.22 -12.37
N TYR A 172 -12.35 7.98 -11.26
CA TYR A 172 -12.22 6.66 -10.70
C TYR A 172 -13.53 6.10 -10.16
N TYR A 173 -14.14 6.77 -9.17
CA TYR A 173 -15.35 6.24 -8.51
C TYR A 173 -16.58 6.34 -9.42
N GLY A 174 -16.67 7.38 -10.25
CA GLY A 174 -17.68 7.48 -11.30
C GLY A 174 -17.53 6.38 -12.36
N GLY A 175 -16.31 6.11 -12.80
CA GLY A 175 -15.98 5.01 -13.71
C GLY A 175 -16.35 3.65 -13.15
N LEU A 176 -16.04 3.38 -11.87
CA LEU A 176 -16.41 2.15 -11.18
C LEU A 176 -17.92 1.96 -11.09
N ALA A 177 -18.65 3.01 -10.67
CA ALA A 177 -20.11 2.96 -10.59
C ALA A 177 -20.77 2.76 -11.97
N ASN A 178 -20.24 3.41 -13.01
CA ASN A 178 -20.74 3.24 -14.38
C ASN A 178 -20.47 1.82 -14.92
N ALA A 179 -19.28 1.26 -14.66
CA ALA A 179 -18.96 -0.11 -15.02
C ALA A 179 -19.91 -1.10 -14.33
N TRP A 180 -20.21 -0.89 -13.04
CA TRP A 180 -21.18 -1.69 -12.31
C TRP A 180 -22.59 -1.63 -12.94
N ARG A 181 -23.10 -0.44 -13.26
CA ARG A 181 -24.43 -0.32 -13.90
C ARG A 181 -24.48 -0.98 -15.28
N ALA A 182 -23.41 -0.89 -16.04
CA ALA A 182 -23.36 -1.40 -17.42
C ALA A 182 -23.29 -2.94 -17.49
N GLY A 183 -22.66 -3.61 -16.52
CA GLY A 183 -22.41 -5.05 -16.61
C GLY A 183 -22.17 -5.75 -15.28
N GLY A 184 -22.66 -5.17 -14.18
CA GLY A 184 -22.55 -5.70 -12.83
C GLY A 184 -21.11 -5.89 -12.37
N ARG A 185 -20.91 -6.91 -11.53
CA ARG A 185 -19.63 -7.23 -10.92
C ARG A 185 -18.51 -7.49 -11.94
N GLU A 186 -18.79 -8.20 -13.03
CA GLU A 186 -17.76 -8.55 -14.01
C GLU A 186 -17.20 -7.32 -14.74
N ALA A 187 -18.07 -6.38 -15.10
CA ALA A 187 -17.63 -5.12 -15.70
C ALA A 187 -16.84 -4.26 -14.70
N ALA A 188 -17.29 -4.19 -13.44
CA ALA A 188 -16.57 -3.50 -12.37
C ALA A 188 -15.20 -4.13 -12.07
N LEU A 189 -15.09 -5.46 -12.03
CA LEU A 189 -13.81 -6.16 -11.86
C LEU A 189 -12.84 -5.88 -13.01
N ARG A 190 -13.32 -5.83 -14.26
CA ARG A 190 -12.47 -5.44 -15.41
C ARG A 190 -11.97 -4.00 -15.28
N PHE A 191 -12.83 -3.08 -14.80
CA PHE A 191 -12.42 -1.71 -14.51
C PHE A 191 -11.31 -1.67 -13.45
N LEU A 192 -11.51 -2.33 -12.31
CA LEU A 192 -10.55 -2.37 -11.21
C LEU A 192 -9.21 -3.00 -11.62
N ARG A 193 -9.23 -4.09 -12.41
CA ARG A 193 -8.00 -4.74 -12.89
C ARG A 193 -7.18 -3.81 -13.77
N ARG A 194 -7.84 -3.11 -14.71
CA ARG A 194 -7.15 -2.14 -15.58
C ARG A 194 -6.48 -1.04 -14.76
N HIS A 195 -7.25 -0.41 -13.87
CA HIS A 195 -6.71 0.63 -12.98
C HIS A 195 -5.52 0.12 -12.15
N ARG A 196 -5.67 -1.05 -11.52
CA ARG A 196 -4.58 -1.70 -10.77
C ARG A 196 -3.34 -1.89 -11.66
N ASP A 197 -3.50 -2.46 -12.83
CA ASP A 197 -2.37 -2.75 -13.73
C ASP A 197 -1.70 -1.47 -14.24
N ASP A 198 -2.47 -0.39 -14.44
CA ASP A 198 -1.96 0.93 -14.80
C ASP A 198 -1.17 1.57 -13.66
N VAL A 199 -1.66 1.48 -12.42
CA VAL A 199 -0.94 1.91 -11.21
C VAL A 199 0.36 1.14 -11.04
N LEU A 200 0.32 -0.19 -11.15
CA LEU A 200 1.52 -1.02 -11.02
C LEU A 200 2.58 -0.66 -12.07
N ARG A 201 2.16 -0.29 -13.29
CA ARG A 201 3.05 0.18 -14.35
C ARG A 201 3.63 1.55 -14.05
N GLY A 202 2.80 2.49 -13.64
CA GLY A 202 3.22 3.84 -13.25
C GLY A 202 4.28 3.81 -12.15
N GLU A 203 4.08 2.95 -11.16
CA GLU A 203 4.98 2.80 -10.00
C GLU A 203 6.16 1.84 -10.25
N GLN A 204 6.29 1.28 -11.47
CA GLN A 204 7.32 0.30 -11.82
C GLN A 204 7.33 -0.95 -10.91
N VAL A 205 6.14 -1.32 -10.43
CA VAL A 205 5.88 -2.54 -9.64
C VAL A 205 5.44 -3.69 -10.55
N ASP A 206 4.94 -3.41 -11.77
CA ASP A 206 4.45 -4.39 -12.74
C ASP A 206 5.53 -5.22 -13.45
N ARG A 207 6.81 -4.87 -13.31
CA ARG A 207 7.89 -5.53 -14.06
C ARG A 207 8.13 -6.96 -13.60
N ALA A 208 7.34 -7.90 -14.12
CA ALA A 208 7.66 -9.31 -14.09
C ALA A 208 8.82 -9.59 -15.07
N ARG A 209 9.94 -10.06 -14.51
CA ARG A 209 11.04 -10.82 -15.15
C ARG A 209 11.70 -10.20 -16.39
N SER A 210 12.88 -9.63 -16.18
CA SER A 210 14.07 -10.02 -16.96
C SER A 210 15.03 -10.78 -16.06
#